data_AF-A0A2K0YDA5-F1
#
_entry.id   AF-A0A2K0YDA5-F1
#
_cell.length_a   1.000
_cell.length_b   1.000
_cell.length_c   1.000
_cell.angle_alpha   90.00
_cell.angle_beta   90.00
_cell.angle_gamma   90.00
#
_symmetry.space_group_name_H-M   'P 1'
#
loop_
_entity.id
_entity.type
_entity.pdbx_description
1 polymer ?
#
loop_
_entity_poly.entity_id
_entity_poly.type
_entity_poly.pdbx_seq_one_letter_code
_entity_poly.pdbx_strand_id
1 'polypeptide(L)'
;MKLAASLEQGLHRRLVDGLYVEAMVMADEARAYFDVREGGDPETDDPLRRVAFACESLKVTTRLMHIIAWLLSQRAWQRGELSDAEMLDEKYRLGHAATTDPSVAGNFPFAARALIEASQDLYERVARLQDRMARPRAQAEPNPARALMDRLNAAF
;
A
#
# COMPACT_ATOMS: atom_id res chain seq x y z
N MET A 1 11.13 -16.13 -24.02
CA MET A 1 11.61 -15.60 -22.72
C MET A 1 11.60 -14.07 -22.63
N LYS A 2 12.11 -13.31 -23.63
CA LYS A 2 12.13 -11.83 -23.61
C LYS A 2 10.75 -11.14 -23.57
N LEU A 3 9.75 -11.69 -24.27
CA LEU A 3 8.39 -11.13 -24.29
C LEU A 3 7.70 -11.20 -22.91
N ALA A 4 7.85 -12.31 -22.19
CA ALA A 4 7.29 -12.49 -20.85
C ALA A 4 7.92 -11.54 -19.82
N ALA A 5 9.24 -11.31 -19.90
CA ALA A 5 9.91 -10.35 -19.03
C ALA A 5 9.47 -8.89 -19.30
N SER A 6 9.26 -8.53 -20.57
CA SER A 6 8.73 -7.20 -20.94
C SER A 6 7.27 -7.00 -20.52
N LEU A 7 6.44 -8.04 -20.63
CA LEU A 7 5.06 -8.02 -20.15
C LEU A 7 4.99 -7.87 -18.63
N GLU A 8 5.86 -8.57 -17.88
CA GLU A 8 5.94 -8.44 -16.42
C GLU A 8 6.40 -7.03 -16.00
N GLN A 9 7.37 -6.43 -16.70
CA GLN A 9 7.80 -5.04 -16.46
C GLN A 9 6.68 -4.02 -16.76
N GLY A 10 5.97 -4.19 -17.88
CA GLY A 10 4.84 -3.32 -18.23
C GLY A 10 3.67 -3.43 -17.24
N LEU A 11 3.38 -4.63 -16.77
CA LEU A 11 2.38 -4.87 -15.72
C LEU A 11 2.78 -4.23 -14.39
N HIS A 12 4.05 -4.40 -14.00
CA HIS A 12 4.58 -3.81 -12.77
C HIS A 12 4.46 -2.28 -12.78
N ARG A 13 4.84 -1.63 -13.88
CA ARG A 13 4.70 -0.17 -14.04
C ARG A 13 3.26 0.29 -13.86
N ARG A 14 2.31 -0.35 -14.55
CA ARG A 14 0.89 -0.01 -14.45
C ARG A 14 0.34 -0.21 -13.04
N LEU A 15 0.80 -1.24 -12.34
CA LEU A 15 0.39 -1.53 -10.98
C LEU A 15 0.93 -0.49 -9.98
N VAL A 16 2.19 -0.07 -10.13
CA VAL A 16 2.76 1.03 -9.33
C VAL A 16 2.03 2.34 -9.59
N ASP A 17 1.77 2.67 -10.86
CA ASP A 17 1.04 3.88 -11.23
C ASP A 17 -0.39 3.88 -10.66
N GLY A 18 -1.10 2.74 -10.73
CA GLY A 18 -2.43 2.58 -10.17
C GLY A 18 -2.46 2.73 -8.64
N LEU A 19 -1.54 2.07 -7.94
CA LEU A 19 -1.40 2.19 -6.48
C LEU A 19 -1.03 3.60 -6.05
N TYR A 20 -0.25 4.33 -6.86
CA TYR A 20 0.11 5.71 -6.57
C TYR A 20 -1.09 6.64 -6.65
N VAL A 21 -1.91 6.51 -7.70
CA VAL A 21 -3.15 7.28 -7.81
C VAL A 21 -4.10 6.96 -6.66
N GLU A 22 -4.28 5.67 -6.34
CA GLU A 22 -5.10 5.22 -5.22
C GLU A 22 -4.63 5.82 -3.88
N ALA A 23 -3.32 5.80 -3.61
CA ALA A 23 -2.74 6.39 -2.40
C ALA A 23 -2.94 7.91 -2.32
N MET A 24 -2.80 8.62 -3.44
CA MET A 24 -2.97 10.07 -3.51
C MET A 24 -4.43 10.49 -3.27
N VAL A 25 -5.39 9.77 -3.88
CA VAL A 25 -6.83 10.00 -3.65
C VAL A 25 -7.16 9.75 -2.19
N MET A 26 -6.74 8.61 -1.64
CA MET A 26 -6.99 8.27 -0.24
C MET A 26 -6.34 9.27 0.74
N ALA A 27 -5.17 9.81 0.42
CA ALA A 27 -4.53 10.86 1.22
C ALA A 27 -5.34 12.16 1.22
N ASP A 28 -5.92 12.55 0.09
CA ASP A 28 -6.80 13.72 0.02
C ASP A 28 -8.12 13.49 0.78
N GLU A 29 -8.72 12.32 0.64
CA GLU A 29 -9.93 11.93 1.40
C GLU A 29 -9.67 11.93 2.91
N ALA A 30 -8.55 11.34 3.35
CA ALA A 30 -8.15 11.32 4.75
C ALA A 30 -7.94 12.74 5.28
N ARG A 31 -7.22 13.58 4.54
CA ARG A 31 -7.01 14.99 4.90
C ARG A 31 -8.34 15.73 5.03
N ALA A 32 -9.20 15.64 4.01
CA ALA A 32 -10.51 16.30 4.01
C ALA A 32 -11.39 15.85 5.20
N TYR A 33 -11.36 14.56 5.56
CA TYR A 33 -12.14 14.04 6.67
C TYR A 33 -11.60 14.46 8.04
N PHE A 34 -10.29 14.35 8.25
CA PHE A 34 -9.67 14.66 9.54
C PHE A 34 -9.66 16.17 9.82
N ASP A 35 -9.40 17.02 8.81
CA ASP A 35 -9.43 18.49 8.94
C ASP A 35 -10.82 19.00 9.37
N VAL A 36 -11.89 18.43 8.82
CA VAL A 36 -13.28 18.84 9.13
C VAL A 36 -13.67 18.49 10.56
N ARG A 37 -13.18 17.35 11.10
CA ARG A 37 -13.54 16.89 12.45
C ARG A 37 -12.72 17.53 13.56
N GLU A 38 -11.54 18.06 13.26
CA GLU A 38 -10.78 18.90 14.21
C GLU A 38 -11.50 20.23 14.50
N GLY A 39 -12.40 20.67 13.61
CA GLY A 39 -13.10 21.95 13.67
C GLY A 39 -14.29 22.06 14.64
N GLY A 40 -14.63 21.01 15.40
CA GLY A 40 -15.66 21.05 16.44
C GLY A 40 -16.96 20.34 16.08
N ASP A 41 -17.00 19.04 16.35
CA ASP A 41 -18.22 18.23 16.39
C ASP A 41 -18.61 17.98 17.86
N PRO A 42 -19.85 18.26 18.32
CA PRO A 42 -20.28 18.03 19.70
C PRO A 42 -20.18 16.56 20.18
N GLU A 43 -20.01 15.58 19.28
CA GLU A 43 -19.69 14.19 19.67
C GLU A 43 -18.27 14.01 20.27
N THR A 44 -17.47 15.08 20.28
CA THR A 44 -16.05 15.12 20.66
C THR A 44 -15.84 15.51 22.13
N ASP A 45 -16.90 15.63 22.93
CA ASP A 45 -16.80 16.01 24.35
C ASP A 45 -16.15 14.94 25.24
N ASP A 46 -16.02 13.70 24.76
CA ASP A 46 -15.28 12.64 25.44
C ASP A 46 -13.76 12.73 25.11
N PRO A 47 -12.91 13.05 26.11
CA PRO A 47 -11.46 13.11 25.92
C PRO A 47 -10.84 11.80 25.40
N LEU A 48 -11.40 10.64 25.77
CA LEU A 48 -10.88 9.34 25.29
C LEU A 48 -11.14 9.16 23.80
N ARG A 49 -12.32 9.55 23.32
CA ARG A 49 -12.66 9.50 21.88
C ARG A 49 -11.80 10.46 21.07
N ARG A 50 -11.47 11.62 21.62
CA ARG A 50 -10.53 12.58 21.00
C ARG A 50 -9.14 11.99 20.79
N VAL A 51 -8.59 11.38 21.84
CA VAL A 51 -7.27 10.74 21.76
C VAL A 51 -7.28 9.58 20.79
N ALA A 52 -8.30 8.72 20.86
CA ALA A 52 -8.44 7.61 19.92
C ALA A 52 -8.51 8.11 18.47
N PHE A 53 -9.31 9.15 18.20
CA PHE A 53 -9.38 9.77 16.88
C PHE A 53 -8.02 10.29 16.43
N ALA A 54 -7.34 11.11 17.23
CA ALA A 54 -6.01 11.63 16.88
C ALA A 54 -4.98 10.50 16.61
N CYS A 55 -4.99 9.44 17.42
CA CYS A 55 -4.13 8.28 17.21
C CYS A 55 -4.43 7.59 15.88
N GLU A 56 -5.70 7.34 15.56
CA GLU A 56 -6.07 6.68 14.32
C GLU A 56 -5.81 7.56 13.09
N SER A 57 -6.05 8.87 13.16
CA SER A 57 -5.68 9.84 12.13
C SER A 57 -4.18 9.79 11.84
N LEU A 58 -3.35 9.79 12.88
CA LEU A 58 -1.90 9.71 12.74
C LEU A 58 -1.45 8.37 12.12
N LYS A 59 -2.09 7.26 12.50
CA LYS A 59 -1.79 5.95 11.89
C LYS A 59 -2.12 5.93 10.40
N VAL A 60 -3.28 6.47 10.01
CA VAL A 60 -3.68 6.56 8.59
C VAL A 60 -2.69 7.40 7.79
N THR A 61 -2.38 8.61 8.25
CA THR A 61 -1.47 9.51 7.54
C THR A 61 -0.05 8.95 7.46
N THR A 62 0.44 8.32 8.53
CA THR A 62 1.76 7.66 8.53
C THR A 62 1.81 6.47 7.56
N ARG A 63 0.74 5.65 7.50
CA ARG A 63 0.63 4.57 6.50
C ARG A 63 0.69 5.11 5.08
N LEU A 64 -0.12 6.13 4.78
CA LEU A 64 -0.17 6.75 3.46
C LEU A 64 1.16 7.39 3.07
N MET A 65 1.84 8.05 4.02
CA MET A 65 3.17 8.60 3.81
C MET A 65 4.18 7.52 3.43
N HIS A 66 4.24 6.40 4.15
CA HIS A 66 5.14 5.29 3.82
C HIS A 66 4.83 4.68 2.46
N ILE A 67 3.54 4.49 2.13
CA ILE A 67 3.12 3.98 0.83
C ILE A 67 3.56 4.93 -0.29
N ILE A 68 3.28 6.22 -0.16
CA ILE A 68 3.60 7.24 -1.17
C ILE A 68 5.12 7.34 -1.35
N ALA A 69 5.88 7.39 -0.27
CA ALA A 69 7.34 7.45 -0.32
C ALA A 69 7.92 6.25 -1.10
N TRP A 70 7.46 5.05 -0.78
CA TRP A 70 7.89 3.83 -1.47
C TRP A 70 7.51 3.84 -2.96
N LEU A 71 6.28 4.23 -3.30
CA LEU A 71 5.80 4.28 -4.68
C LEU A 71 6.56 5.34 -5.51
N LEU A 72 6.94 6.47 -4.90
CA LEU A 72 7.79 7.47 -5.55
C LEU A 72 9.18 6.92 -5.86
N SER A 73 9.78 6.17 -4.94
CA SER A 73 11.06 5.47 -5.20
C SER A 73 10.93 4.48 -6.35
N GLN A 74 9.84 3.71 -6.43
CA GLN A 74 9.61 2.82 -7.56
C GLN A 74 9.48 3.56 -8.89
N ARG A 75 8.82 4.72 -8.91
CA ARG A 75 8.69 5.55 -10.11
C ARG A 75 10.02 6.17 -10.54
N ALA A 76 10.84 6.62 -9.59
CA ALA A 76 12.18 7.13 -9.86
C ALA A 76 13.08 6.03 -10.45
N TRP A 77 13.05 4.82 -9.89
CA TRP A 77 13.74 3.65 -10.44
C TRP A 77 13.26 3.31 -11.86
N GLN A 78 11.95 3.29 -12.12
CA GLN A 78 11.38 3.03 -13.45
C GLN A 78 11.76 4.09 -14.50
N ARG A 79 12.09 5.32 -14.07
CA ARG A 79 12.58 6.40 -14.93
C ARG A 79 14.09 6.37 -15.14
N GLY A 80 14.81 5.49 -14.44
CA GLY A 80 16.27 5.45 -14.43
C GLY A 80 16.92 6.55 -13.60
N GLU A 81 16.15 7.22 -12.72
CA GLU A 81 16.65 8.21 -11.77
C GLU A 81 17.31 7.54 -10.54
N LEU A 82 16.97 6.27 -10.27
CA LEU A 82 17.61 5.41 -9.28
C LEU A 82 18.17 4.16 -9.95
N SER A 83 19.37 3.74 -9.56
CA SER A 83 19.97 2.48 -10.00
C SER A 83 19.43 1.26 -9.24
N ASP A 84 19.64 0.07 -9.80
CA ASP A 84 19.27 -1.19 -9.15
C ASP A 84 19.98 -1.37 -7.79
N ALA A 85 21.24 -0.94 -7.69
CA ALA A 85 22.01 -1.04 -6.46
C ALA A 85 21.49 -0.06 -5.39
N GLU A 86 21.08 1.14 -5.78
CA GLU A 86 20.47 2.10 -4.87
C GLU A 86 19.14 1.60 -4.33
N MET A 87 18.32 0.93 -5.15
CA MET A 87 17.03 0.41 -4.70
C MET A 87 17.16 -0.64 -3.57
N LEU A 88 18.34 -1.27 -3.41
CA LEU A 88 18.56 -2.24 -2.32
C LEU A 88 18.77 -1.57 -0.96
N ASP A 89 18.96 -0.25 -0.91
CA ASP A 89 19.13 0.52 0.32
C ASP A 89 17.85 0.49 1.18
N GLU A 90 18.02 0.29 2.49
CA GLU A 90 16.94 0.23 3.48
C GLU A 90 16.03 1.47 3.42
N LYS A 91 16.58 2.64 3.08
CA LYS A 91 15.81 3.90 3.00
C LYS A 91 14.72 3.89 1.92
N TYR A 92 14.82 3.02 0.91
CA TYR A 92 13.82 2.88 -0.15
C TYR A 92 12.87 1.70 0.09
N ARG A 93 12.99 1.02 1.23
CA ARG A 93 12.01 0.03 1.66
C ARG A 93 10.79 0.71 2.26
N LEU A 94 9.66 0.03 2.16
CA LEU A 94 8.40 0.43 2.76
C LEU A 94 8.60 0.51 4.28
N GLY A 95 8.43 1.73 4.82
CA GLY A 95 8.55 1.96 6.24
C GLY A 95 7.50 1.20 7.05
N HIS A 96 7.85 0.92 8.32
CA HIS A 96 6.92 0.27 9.23
C HIS A 96 5.77 1.22 9.59
N ALA A 97 4.55 0.72 9.51
CA ALA A 97 3.38 1.49 9.86
C ALA A 97 2.48 0.71 10.82
N ALA A 98 2.00 1.39 11.86
CA ALA A 98 1.20 0.78 12.90
C ALA A 98 -0.17 0.32 12.38
N THR A 99 -0.63 -0.82 12.88
CA THR A 99 -1.97 -1.35 12.62
C THR A 99 -2.99 -0.79 13.61
N THR A 100 -4.25 -0.88 13.22
CA THR A 100 -5.40 -0.57 14.08
C THR A 100 -6.06 -1.86 14.47
N ASP A 101 -6.35 -2.03 15.76
CA ASP A 101 -7.14 -3.14 16.25
C ASP A 101 -8.58 -3.05 15.70
N PRO A 102 -9.13 -4.13 15.11
CA PRO A 102 -10.50 -4.14 14.59
C PRO A 102 -11.56 -3.71 15.62
N SER A 103 -11.34 -4.02 16.91
CA SER A 103 -12.25 -3.61 17.99
C SER A 103 -12.25 -2.09 18.22
N VAL A 104 -11.11 -1.43 18.00
CA VAL A 104 -10.98 0.03 18.08
C VAL A 104 -11.64 0.67 16.85
N ALA A 105 -11.39 0.14 15.66
CA ALA A 105 -11.99 0.63 14.41
C ALA A 105 -13.53 0.56 14.43
N GLY A 106 -14.10 -0.45 15.09
CA GLY A 106 -15.55 -0.62 15.25
C GLY A 106 -16.26 0.51 16.01
N ASN A 107 -15.53 1.29 16.82
CA ASN A 107 -16.07 2.39 17.61
C ASN A 107 -16.15 3.72 16.83
N PHE A 108 -15.62 3.75 15.60
CA PHE A 108 -15.60 4.95 14.78
C PHE A 108 -16.84 5.05 13.88
N PRO A 109 -17.24 6.28 13.49
CA PRO A 109 -18.20 6.48 12.41
C PRO A 109 -17.77 5.77 11.13
N PHE A 110 -18.74 5.37 10.32
CA PHE A 110 -18.50 4.59 9.10
C PHE A 110 -17.40 5.18 8.21
N ALA A 111 -17.39 6.49 8.00
CA ALA A 111 -16.40 7.16 7.15
C ALA A 111 -14.96 7.05 7.70
N ALA A 112 -14.75 7.30 9.01
CA ALA A 112 -13.45 7.10 9.66
C ALA A 112 -13.00 5.64 9.57
N ARG A 113 -13.90 4.70 9.88
CA ARG A 113 -13.60 3.27 9.83
C ARG A 113 -13.20 2.83 8.42
N ALA A 114 -13.93 3.27 7.40
CA ALA A 114 -13.61 2.98 6.00
C ALA A 114 -12.21 3.48 5.61
N LEU A 115 -11.84 4.70 6.03
CA LEU A 115 -10.49 5.24 5.80
C LEU A 115 -9.42 4.42 6.51
N ILE A 116 -9.65 4.02 7.76
CA ILE A 116 -8.73 3.18 8.54
C ILE A 116 -8.49 1.85 7.84
N GLU A 117 -9.56 1.14 7.49
CA GLU A 117 -9.53 -0.18 6.84
C GLU A 117 -8.91 -0.10 5.44
N ALA A 118 -9.33 0.86 4.62
CA ALA A 118 -8.81 1.02 3.25
C ALA A 118 -7.32 1.32 3.23
N SER A 119 -6.84 2.17 4.16
CA SER A 119 -5.40 2.45 4.28
C SER A 119 -4.61 1.26 4.84
N GLN A 120 -5.24 0.29 5.53
CA GLN A 120 -4.58 -0.94 5.96
C GLN A 120 -4.44 -1.90 4.78
N ASP A 121 -5.53 -2.14 4.05
CA ASP A 121 -5.50 -3.00 2.86
C ASP A 121 -4.49 -2.48 1.82
N LEU A 122 -4.47 -1.16 1.57
CA LEU A 122 -3.52 -0.56 0.66
C LEU A 122 -2.07 -0.78 1.12
N TYR A 123 -1.78 -0.59 2.42
CA TYR A 123 -0.46 -0.84 2.98
C TYR A 123 -0.04 -2.31 2.79
N GLU A 124 -0.93 -3.25 3.09
CA GLU A 124 -0.62 -4.67 2.91
C GLU A 124 -0.42 -5.05 1.44
N ARG A 125 -1.20 -4.50 0.51
CA ARG A 125 -1.02 -4.72 -0.93
C ARG A 125 0.35 -4.23 -1.39
N VAL A 126 0.79 -3.07 -0.92
CA VAL A 126 2.10 -2.50 -1.22
C VAL A 126 3.22 -3.31 -0.57
N ALA A 127 3.06 -3.76 0.67
CA ALA A 127 4.01 -4.65 1.35
C ALA A 127 4.19 -5.97 0.59
N ARG A 128 3.08 -6.61 0.18
CA ARG A 128 3.11 -7.83 -0.65
C ARG A 128 3.80 -7.58 -1.99
N LEU A 129 3.62 -6.41 -2.60
CA LEU A 129 4.31 -6.05 -3.82
C LEU A 129 5.82 -5.92 -3.60
N GLN A 130 6.24 -5.18 -2.57
CA GLN A 130 7.65 -5.07 -2.20
C GLN A 130 8.30 -6.44 -1.99
N ASP A 131 7.66 -7.32 -1.22
CA ASP A 131 8.22 -8.63 -0.90
C ASP A 131 8.40 -9.48 -2.17
N ARG A 132 7.47 -9.38 -3.12
CA ARG A 132 7.58 -10.06 -4.42
C ARG A 132 8.73 -9.51 -5.26
N MET A 133 9.07 -8.23 -5.12
CA MET A 133 10.19 -7.59 -5.82
C MET A 133 11.54 -7.93 -5.17
N ALA A 134 11.58 -8.05 -3.85
CA ALA A 134 12.79 -8.38 -3.11
C ALA A 134 13.20 -9.86 -3.25
N ARG A 135 12.26 -10.76 -3.55
CA ARG A 135 12.55 -12.20 -3.70
C ARG A 135 13.34 -12.47 -4.99
N PRO A 136 14.51 -13.15 -4.92
CA PRO A 136 15.22 -13.61 -6.11
C PRO A 136 14.34 -14.52 -6.95
N ARG A 137 14.27 -14.28 -8.27
CA ARG A 137 13.44 -15.04 -9.24
C ARG A 137 13.66 -16.56 -9.19
N ALA A 138 14.80 -17.02 -8.70
CA ALA A 138 15.16 -18.43 -8.52
C ALA A 138 14.43 -19.13 -7.36
N GLN A 139 13.84 -18.37 -6.42
CA GLN A 139 13.10 -18.90 -5.26
C GLN A 139 11.58 -18.70 -5.37
N ALA A 140 11.10 -18.18 -6.52
CA ALA A 140 9.68 -18.17 -6.80
C ALA A 140 9.24 -19.60 -7.08
N GLU A 141 8.53 -20.23 -6.14
CA GLU A 141 7.95 -21.55 -6.37
C GLU A 141 7.14 -21.54 -7.68
N PRO A 142 7.20 -22.63 -8.47
CA PRO A 142 6.49 -22.70 -9.74
C PRO A 142 5.01 -22.42 -9.49
N ASN A 143 4.52 -21.31 -10.06
CA ASN A 143 3.14 -20.88 -9.91
C ASN A 143 2.21 -22.07 -10.23
N PRO A 144 1.42 -22.58 -9.28
CA PRO A 144 0.62 -23.79 -9.47
C PRO A 144 -0.40 -23.64 -10.61
N ALA A 145 -0.88 -22.42 -10.86
CA ALA A 145 -1.74 -22.13 -12.00
C ALA A 145 -1.00 -22.28 -13.34
N ARG A 146 0.29 -21.93 -13.37
CA ARG A 146 1.15 -22.09 -14.56
C ARG A 146 1.47 -23.56 -14.80
N ALA A 147 1.77 -24.32 -13.75
CA ALA A 147 1.96 -25.77 -13.84
C ALA A 147 0.70 -26.50 -14.33
N LEU A 148 -0.50 -26.04 -13.94
CA LEU A 148 -1.76 -26.56 -14.46
C LEU A 148 -1.97 -26.21 -15.95
N MET A 149 -1.72 -24.96 -16.34
CA MET A 149 -1.82 -24.51 -17.74
C MET A 149 -0.84 -25.25 -18.66
N ASP A 150 0.38 -25.49 -18.21
CA ASP A 150 1.39 -26.25 -18.96
C ASP A 150 0.98 -27.71 -19.14
N ARG A 151 0.37 -28.33 -18.11
CA ARG A 151 -0.22 -29.67 -18.22
C ARG A 151 -1.38 -29.73 -19.20
N LEU A 152 -2.23 -28.70 -19.23
CA LEU A 152 -3.34 -28.64 -20.18
C LEU A 152 -2.83 -28.49 -21.62
N ASN A 153 -1.83 -27.63 -21.86
CA ASN A 153 -1.22 -27.46 -23.17
C ASN A 153 -0.44 -28.68 -23.66
N ALA A 154 0.02 -29.55 -22.77
CA ALA A 154 0.71 -30.78 -23.15
C ALA A 154 -0.25 -31.96 -23.41
N ALA A 155 -1.52 -31.84 -23.03
CA ALA A 155 -2.53 -32.89 -23.14
C ALA A 155 -3.38 -32.80 -24.43
N PHE A 156 -3.27 -31.70 -25.18
CA PHE A 156 -3.99 -31.42 -26.43
C PHE A 156 -3.03 -30.88 -27.49
#